data_AF-A0AAU3XJJ8-F1
#
_entry.id   AF-A0AAU3XJJ8-F1
#
_cell.length_a   1.000
_cell.length_b   1.000
_cell.length_c   1.000
_cell.angle_alpha   90.00
_cell.angle_beta   90.00
_cell.angle_gamma   90.00
#
_symmetry.space_group_name_H-M   'P 1'
#
loop_
_entity.id
_entity.type
_entity.pdbx_description
1 polymer ?
#
loop_
_entity_poly.entity_id
_entity_poly.type
_entity_poly.pdbx_seq_one_letter_code
_entity_poly.pdbx_strand_id
1 'polypeptide(L)'
;MTALSACGNGDTADTAEAGGDESPAASGTPSPGKNATAQPEPKKMPSAREPVLHVDGKYTYTVQILKAETAVNVPGTPPPAGTMALTLLLRVEAEPRNRSIHAPYAALAIDYPSLKDELDSHIGGVLDGATPYMTEDQMLYGGEGAKGIDSVFGTLQPNTVYYHWAWQIVSEKANLEGATLCERGISDVSCIPVGDITAAEY
;
A
#
# COMPACT_ATOMS: atom_id res chain seq x y z
N MET A 1 -60.37 9.95 -34.51
CA MET A 1 -60.97 8.87 -33.71
C MET A 1 -60.82 9.28 -32.26
N THR A 2 -61.90 9.80 -31.65
CA THR A 2 -62.73 9.08 -30.67
C THR A 2 -61.99 8.97 -29.32
N ALA A 3 -62.11 9.91 -28.37
CA ALA A 3 -63.26 10.22 -27.48
C ALA A 3 -63.45 9.15 -26.37
N LEU A 4 -63.83 9.44 -25.11
CA LEU A 4 -64.30 10.68 -24.44
C LEU A 4 -64.21 10.55 -22.89
N SER A 5 -64.47 11.64 -22.15
CA SER A 5 -64.82 11.74 -20.69
C SER A 5 -63.79 11.33 -19.63
N ALA A 6 -63.63 11.91 -18.41
CA ALA A 6 -64.30 12.97 -17.60
C ALA A 6 -65.22 12.52 -16.43
N CYS A 7 -65.03 13.17 -15.27
CA CYS A 7 -65.86 13.16 -14.01
C CYS A 7 -65.94 11.81 -13.25
N GLY A 8 -66.27 11.76 -11.94
CA GLY A 8 -66.57 12.81 -10.95
C GLY A 8 -67.14 12.24 -9.63
N ASN A 9 -67.48 13.11 -8.66
CA ASN A 9 -68.04 12.83 -7.31
C ASN A 9 -67.02 12.22 -6.30
N GLY A 10 -67.10 12.40 -4.98
CA GLY A 10 -68.03 13.12 -4.08
C GLY A 10 -68.02 12.43 -2.70
N ASP A 11 -68.19 13.06 -1.53
CA ASP A 11 -68.59 14.46 -1.23
C ASP A 11 -68.10 14.92 0.18
N THR A 12 -68.44 16.16 0.55
CA THR A 12 -68.38 16.81 1.91
C THR A 12 -68.78 15.91 3.10
N ALA A 13 -68.38 16.13 4.37
CA ALA A 13 -67.42 17.03 5.06
C ALA A 13 -67.21 16.46 6.53
N ASP A 14 -66.88 17.13 7.65
CA ASP A 14 -66.71 18.54 8.06
C ASP A 14 -65.81 18.67 9.35
N THR A 15 -66.06 19.65 10.21
CA THR A 15 -65.22 20.21 11.30
C THR A 15 -65.57 19.68 12.72
N ALA A 16 -64.59 19.44 13.60
CA ALA A 16 -64.58 19.82 15.05
C ALA A 16 -63.45 19.14 15.88
N GLU A 17 -63.13 19.69 17.05
CA GLU A 17 -62.08 19.28 18.00
C GLU A 17 -62.60 18.46 19.20
N ALA A 18 -61.71 17.73 19.90
CA ALA A 18 -61.34 17.96 21.33
C ALA A 18 -61.04 16.69 22.16
N GLY A 19 -59.89 16.70 22.87
CA GLY A 19 -59.52 15.75 23.95
C GLY A 19 -58.97 14.38 23.49
N GLY A 20 -58.00 13.76 24.17
CA GLY A 20 -57.21 14.17 25.35
C GLY A 20 -56.02 13.22 25.58
N ASP A 21 -55.19 13.49 26.59
CA ASP A 21 -53.95 12.76 26.93
C ASP A 21 -54.08 11.22 27.04
N GLU A 22 -53.08 10.48 26.53
CA GLU A 22 -52.01 9.91 27.38
C GLU A 22 -50.80 9.41 26.55
N SER A 23 -49.71 9.03 27.24
CA SER A 23 -48.38 8.76 26.64
C SER A 23 -48.14 7.29 26.22
N PRO A 24 -47.12 7.01 25.37
CA PRO A 24 -47.00 5.73 24.66
C PRO A 24 -46.25 4.63 25.42
N ALA A 25 -46.53 3.38 25.07
CA ALA A 25 -45.73 2.22 25.49
C ALA A 25 -45.60 1.15 24.38
N ALA A 26 -44.43 0.51 24.30
CA ALA A 26 -44.15 -0.76 23.64
C ALA A 26 -44.52 -0.90 22.14
N SER A 27 -43.86 -0.13 21.26
CA SER A 27 -43.56 -0.65 19.92
C SER A 27 -42.62 -1.85 20.03
N GLY A 28 -43.09 -3.05 19.70
CA GLY A 28 -42.31 -4.28 19.80
C GLY A 28 -41.23 -4.39 18.72
N THR A 29 -40.02 -3.91 19.01
CA THR A 29 -38.86 -4.04 18.11
C THR A 29 -38.55 -5.52 17.84
N PRO A 30 -38.44 -5.97 16.58
CA PRO A 30 -38.03 -7.34 16.29
C PRO A 30 -36.58 -7.56 16.75
N SER A 31 -36.37 -8.59 17.58
CA SER A 31 -35.06 -8.92 18.14
C SER A 31 -34.00 -9.11 17.05
N PRO A 32 -32.81 -8.49 17.16
CA PRO A 32 -31.71 -8.75 16.24
C PRO A 32 -31.36 -10.24 16.22
N GLY A 33 -31.44 -10.85 15.02
CA GLY A 33 -31.14 -12.26 14.85
C GLY A 33 -29.68 -12.57 15.20
N LYS A 34 -29.45 -13.67 15.92
CA LYS A 34 -28.10 -14.22 16.15
C LYS A 34 -27.51 -14.72 14.82
N ASN A 35 -26.94 -13.81 14.04
CA ASN A 35 -26.05 -14.08 12.91
C ASN A 35 -25.11 -12.91 12.69
N ALA A 36 -24.40 -12.51 13.75
CA ALA A 36 -23.12 -11.85 13.59
C ALA A 36 -22.14 -12.87 12.99
N THR A 37 -22.19 -13.03 11.66
CA THR A 37 -21.09 -13.61 10.91
C THR A 37 -19.86 -12.78 11.23
N ALA A 38 -18.77 -13.43 11.64
CA ALA A 38 -17.53 -12.73 11.95
C ALA A 38 -17.04 -12.06 10.66
N GLN A 39 -17.27 -10.75 10.56
CA GLN A 39 -16.78 -9.96 9.44
C GLN A 39 -15.26 -10.10 9.43
N PRO A 40 -14.64 -10.56 8.32
CA PRO A 40 -13.20 -10.73 8.27
C PRO A 40 -12.51 -9.43 8.70
N GLU A 41 -11.52 -9.53 9.58
CA GLU A 41 -10.77 -8.34 9.99
C GLU A 41 -10.19 -7.67 8.75
N PRO A 42 -10.38 -6.35 8.57
CA PRO A 42 -9.81 -5.66 7.43
C PRO A 42 -8.31 -5.90 7.39
N LYS A 43 -7.80 -6.37 6.24
CA LYS A 43 -6.36 -6.37 5.99
C LYS A 43 -5.80 -4.97 6.25
N LYS A 44 -4.58 -4.90 6.78
CA LYS A 44 -3.85 -3.67 7.06
C LYS A 44 -2.42 -3.84 6.56
N MET A 45 -1.78 -2.74 6.17
CA MET A 45 -0.35 -2.77 5.90
C MET A 45 0.43 -3.08 7.20
N PRO A 46 1.61 -3.73 7.13
CA PRO A 46 2.50 -3.83 8.27
C PRO A 46 2.89 -2.43 8.77
N SER A 47 3.13 -2.27 10.06
CA SER A 47 3.61 -1.00 10.63
C SER A 47 4.93 -0.60 9.97
N ALA A 48 5.05 0.70 9.62
CA ALA A 48 6.31 1.25 9.17
C ALA A 48 7.38 1.15 10.27
N ARG A 49 8.57 0.70 9.90
CA ARG A 49 9.76 0.68 10.77
C ARG A 49 10.38 2.07 10.79
N GLU A 50 10.85 2.48 11.95
CA GLU A 50 11.75 3.63 12.11
C GLU A 50 13.20 3.16 12.04
N PRO A 51 14.16 4.00 11.59
CA PRO A 51 13.99 5.40 11.18
C PRO A 51 13.51 5.59 9.73
N VAL A 52 12.92 6.76 9.45
CA VAL A 52 12.69 7.29 8.09
C VAL A 52 14.02 7.55 7.36
N LEU A 53 14.16 7.06 6.13
CA LEU A 53 15.18 7.54 5.19
C LEU A 53 14.66 8.78 4.47
N HIS A 54 15.38 9.89 4.58
CA HIS A 54 15.21 11.05 3.72
C HIS A 54 16.12 10.89 2.50
N VAL A 55 15.56 11.06 1.31
CA VAL A 55 16.26 10.95 0.03
C VAL A 55 16.31 12.33 -0.62
N ASP A 56 17.50 12.87 -0.82
CA ASP A 56 17.73 14.27 -1.21
C ASP A 56 18.27 14.44 -2.65
N GLY A 57 17.97 13.47 -3.51
CA GLY A 57 18.30 13.47 -4.94
C GLY A 57 17.43 14.40 -5.81
N LYS A 58 17.37 14.09 -7.12
CA LYS A 58 16.69 14.89 -8.17
C LYS A 58 15.22 15.23 -7.85
N TYR A 59 14.55 14.34 -7.14
CA TYR A 59 13.25 14.57 -6.50
C TYR A 59 13.43 14.15 -5.05
N THR A 60 13.03 14.97 -4.09
CA THR A 60 13.21 14.64 -2.67
C THR A 60 11.95 13.94 -2.14
N TYR A 61 12.15 12.86 -1.38
CA TYR A 61 11.09 12.01 -0.85
C TYR A 61 11.55 11.31 0.43
N THR A 62 10.58 10.75 1.17
CA THR A 62 10.88 9.89 2.32
C THR A 62 10.56 8.44 2.02
N VAL A 63 11.31 7.53 2.66
CA VAL A 63 11.14 6.08 2.56
C VAL A 63 11.11 5.47 3.96
N GLN A 64 10.19 4.54 4.20
CA GLN A 64 10.17 3.66 5.36
C GLN A 64 10.03 2.20 4.93
N ILE A 65 10.71 1.29 5.61
CA ILE A 65 10.59 -0.15 5.38
C ILE A 65 9.44 -0.68 6.24
N LEU A 66 8.54 -1.48 5.67
CA LEU A 66 7.43 -2.12 6.40
C LEU A 66 7.73 -3.61 6.65
N LYS A 67 8.16 -4.30 5.60
CA LYS A 67 8.56 -5.71 5.62
C LYS A 67 9.85 -5.87 4.81
N ALA A 68 10.69 -6.82 5.21
CA ALA A 68 11.86 -7.26 4.46
C ALA A 68 11.85 -8.80 4.43
N GLU A 69 12.06 -9.40 3.26
CA GLU A 69 12.04 -10.85 3.11
C GLU A 69 12.94 -11.36 1.97
N THR A 70 13.44 -12.58 2.09
CA THR A 70 14.19 -13.27 1.03
C THR A 70 13.24 -14.12 0.19
N ALA A 71 13.27 -13.93 -1.14
CA ALA A 71 12.43 -14.60 -2.10
C ALA A 71 13.25 -15.24 -3.24
N VAL A 72 12.85 -16.45 -3.66
CA VAL A 72 13.42 -17.15 -4.83
C VAL A 72 12.60 -16.89 -6.11
N ASN A 73 11.48 -16.17 -6.01
CA ASN A 73 10.70 -15.67 -7.13
C ASN A 73 10.38 -14.19 -6.91
N VAL A 74 10.51 -13.37 -7.96
CA VAL A 74 10.07 -11.97 -8.00
C VAL A 74 9.33 -11.69 -9.31
N PRO A 75 8.47 -10.65 -9.38
CA PRO A 75 7.76 -10.31 -10.60
C PRO A 75 8.70 -10.08 -11.80
N GLY A 76 8.44 -10.77 -12.92
CA GLY A 76 9.27 -10.69 -14.12
C GLY A 76 10.11 -11.96 -14.34
N THR A 77 11.42 -11.86 -14.07
CA THR A 77 12.37 -12.98 -14.24
C THR A 77 12.86 -13.44 -12.86
N PRO A 78 12.91 -14.75 -12.56
CA PRO A 78 13.44 -15.24 -11.30
C PRO A 78 14.95 -14.95 -11.15
N PRO A 79 15.49 -14.88 -9.92
CA PRO A 79 16.92 -14.69 -9.69
C PRO A 79 17.78 -15.78 -10.35
N PRO A 80 19.00 -15.46 -10.83
CA PRO A 80 19.97 -16.45 -11.29
C PRO A 80 20.29 -17.53 -10.25
N ALA A 81 20.62 -18.75 -10.70
CA ALA A 81 20.92 -19.86 -9.81
C ALA A 81 22.14 -19.58 -8.89
N GLY A 82 21.99 -19.78 -7.57
CA GLY A 82 22.98 -19.37 -6.57
C GLY A 82 22.70 -17.99 -5.94
N THR A 83 21.65 -17.29 -6.42
CA THR A 83 21.21 -16.00 -5.90
C THR A 83 19.73 -16.05 -5.49
N MET A 84 19.33 -15.11 -4.64
CA MET A 84 17.96 -14.86 -4.24
C MET A 84 17.68 -13.36 -4.27
N ALA A 85 16.41 -12.94 -4.27
CA ALA A 85 16.05 -11.55 -4.10
C ALA A 85 15.85 -11.23 -2.62
N LEU A 86 16.49 -10.18 -2.11
CA LEU A 86 16.06 -9.52 -0.88
C LEU A 86 15.04 -8.45 -1.26
N THR A 87 13.78 -8.69 -0.93
CA THR A 87 12.66 -7.79 -1.22
C THR A 87 12.33 -6.93 0.01
N LEU A 88 11.96 -5.68 -0.24
CA LEU A 88 11.54 -4.71 0.76
C LEU A 88 10.18 -4.15 0.35
N LEU A 89 9.21 -4.19 1.26
CA LEU A 89 7.97 -3.44 1.15
C LEU A 89 8.24 -2.03 1.66
N LEU A 90 8.27 -1.06 0.74
CA LEU A 90 8.60 0.33 1.03
C LEU A 90 7.33 1.20 1.03
N ARG A 91 7.23 2.08 2.02
CA ARG A 91 6.30 3.21 2.08
C ARG A 91 7.04 4.47 1.63
N VAL A 92 6.45 5.23 0.71
CA VAL A 92 7.05 6.39 0.04
C VAL A 92 6.10 7.58 0.04
N GLU A 93 6.62 8.75 0.40
CA GLU A 93 5.89 10.04 0.35
C GLU A 93 6.74 11.12 -0.31
N ALA A 94 6.12 12.01 -1.07
CA ALA A 94 6.77 13.21 -1.58
C ALA A 94 7.24 14.12 -0.44
N GLU A 95 8.41 14.76 -0.58
CA GLU A 95 8.89 15.75 0.39
C GLU A 95 9.17 17.10 -0.31
N PRO A 96 8.69 18.24 0.20
CA PRO A 96 7.53 18.35 1.09
C PRO A 96 6.28 17.72 0.48
N ARG A 97 5.41 17.16 1.34
CA ARG A 97 4.20 16.41 0.93
C ARG A 97 3.23 17.19 0.04
N ASN A 98 3.28 18.52 0.00
CA ASN A 98 2.33 19.36 -0.73
C ASN A 98 2.58 19.48 -2.25
N ARG A 99 3.60 18.82 -2.82
CA ARG A 99 3.87 18.79 -4.27
C ARG A 99 3.77 17.38 -4.87
N SER A 100 3.39 17.29 -6.14
CA SER A 100 3.65 16.08 -6.93
C SER A 100 5.16 15.89 -7.10
N ILE A 101 5.61 14.64 -7.15
CA ILE A 101 6.95 14.29 -7.65
C ILE A 101 6.82 13.26 -8.76
N HIS A 102 7.81 13.19 -9.63
CA HIS A 102 7.96 12.04 -10.51
C HIS A 102 8.17 10.78 -9.66
N ALA A 103 7.65 9.63 -10.09
CA ALA A 103 7.91 8.36 -9.42
C ALA A 103 9.43 8.13 -9.34
N PRO A 104 10.00 7.92 -8.14
CA PRO A 104 11.44 7.84 -8.01
C PRO A 104 11.93 6.48 -8.52
N TYR A 105 12.57 6.48 -9.70
CA TYR A 105 13.35 5.35 -10.14
C TYR A 105 14.53 5.21 -9.17
N ALA A 106 14.44 4.20 -8.29
CA ALA A 106 15.09 4.24 -7.00
C ALA A 106 16.63 4.16 -7.11
N ALA A 107 17.30 5.29 -6.83
CA ALA A 107 18.74 5.33 -6.55
C ALA A 107 19.05 4.77 -5.14
N LEU A 108 18.35 3.69 -4.75
CA LEU A 108 18.51 3.00 -3.49
C LEU A 108 19.34 1.74 -3.71
N ALA A 109 20.05 1.30 -2.67
CA ALA A 109 20.72 0.01 -2.63
C ALA A 109 20.61 -0.60 -1.24
N ILE A 110 20.74 -1.93 -1.16
CA ILE A 110 20.93 -2.63 0.10
C ILE A 110 22.43 -2.84 0.30
N ASP A 111 22.99 -2.26 1.36
CA ASP A 111 24.38 -2.43 1.78
C ASP A 111 24.41 -3.37 2.99
N TYR A 112 25.18 -4.46 2.89
CA TYR A 112 25.27 -5.52 3.89
C TYR A 112 26.71 -6.03 4.01
N PRO A 113 27.14 -6.58 5.18
CA PRO A 113 28.56 -6.76 5.47
C PRO A 113 29.34 -7.61 4.46
N SER A 114 28.70 -8.63 3.87
CA SER A 114 29.33 -9.55 2.92
C SER A 114 29.41 -9.05 1.47
N LEU A 115 28.67 -7.99 1.11
CA LEU A 115 28.60 -7.45 -0.26
C LEU A 115 29.98 -7.07 -0.85
N LYS A 116 30.97 -6.74 0.01
CA LYS A 116 32.32 -6.34 -0.41
C LYS A 116 33.20 -7.51 -0.85
N ASP A 117 32.87 -8.72 -0.42
CA ASP A 117 33.57 -9.96 -0.77
C ASP A 117 32.82 -10.75 -1.86
N GLU A 118 31.65 -10.27 -2.31
CA GLU A 118 30.86 -10.89 -3.36
C GLU A 118 31.40 -10.52 -4.75
N LEU A 119 31.62 -11.54 -5.58
CA LEU A 119 32.18 -11.43 -6.94
C LEU A 119 31.18 -11.85 -8.03
N ASP A 120 29.90 -11.97 -7.68
CA ASP A 120 28.85 -12.37 -8.60
C ASP A 120 28.37 -11.16 -9.42
N SER A 121 28.49 -11.25 -10.74
CA SER A 121 28.12 -10.17 -11.68
C SER A 121 26.62 -9.89 -11.77
N HIS A 122 25.77 -10.70 -11.13
CA HIS A 122 24.32 -10.47 -11.08
C HIS A 122 23.88 -9.64 -9.87
N ILE A 123 24.76 -9.35 -8.91
CA ILE A 123 24.44 -8.58 -7.71
C ILE A 123 24.59 -7.08 -8.01
N GLY A 124 23.45 -6.38 -8.04
CA GLY A 124 23.38 -4.97 -8.41
C GLY A 124 24.02 -4.01 -7.40
N GLY A 125 24.50 -2.86 -7.88
CA GLY A 125 24.93 -1.74 -7.03
C GLY A 125 23.78 -0.86 -6.50
N VAL A 126 22.56 -1.13 -6.96
CA VAL A 126 21.26 -0.52 -6.64
C VAL A 126 20.17 -1.59 -6.75
N LEU A 127 18.94 -1.30 -6.32
CA LEU A 127 17.79 -2.20 -6.45
C LEU A 127 17.55 -2.60 -7.93
N ASP A 128 17.51 -3.90 -8.20
CA ASP A 128 17.39 -4.49 -9.55
C ASP A 128 15.96 -4.44 -10.12
N GLY A 129 14.96 -4.27 -9.27
CA GLY A 129 13.56 -4.19 -9.72
C GLY A 129 12.58 -3.72 -8.65
N ALA A 130 11.37 -3.37 -9.10
CA ALA A 130 10.27 -2.96 -8.24
C ALA A 130 8.90 -3.11 -8.91
N THR A 131 7.84 -3.26 -8.11
CA THR A 131 6.45 -3.12 -8.56
C THR A 131 6.08 -1.64 -8.78
N PRO A 132 4.98 -1.36 -9.50
CA PRO A 132 4.36 -0.03 -9.51
C PRO A 132 4.06 0.49 -8.11
N TYR A 133 4.03 1.82 -7.97
CA TYR A 133 3.59 2.51 -6.76
C TYR A 133 2.08 2.45 -6.61
N MET A 134 1.61 1.96 -5.46
CA MET A 134 0.19 1.70 -5.18
C MET A 134 -0.26 2.45 -3.93
N THR A 135 -1.54 2.79 -3.84
CA THR A 135 -2.15 3.21 -2.56
C THR A 135 -2.36 2.02 -1.63
N GLU A 136 -2.65 2.25 -0.35
CA GLU A 136 -2.93 1.18 0.62
C GLU A 136 -4.03 0.22 0.14
N ASP A 137 -5.17 0.75 -0.32
CA ASP A 137 -6.26 -0.07 -0.87
C ASP A 137 -5.83 -0.93 -2.06
N GLN A 138 -4.96 -0.39 -2.92
CA GLN A 138 -4.44 -1.10 -4.09
C GLN A 138 -3.51 -2.25 -3.69
N MET A 139 -2.62 -2.04 -2.70
CA MET A 139 -1.77 -3.10 -2.14
C MET A 139 -2.58 -4.21 -1.46
N LEU A 140 -3.61 -3.86 -0.69
CA LEU A 140 -4.35 -4.82 0.15
C LEU A 140 -5.42 -5.60 -0.63
N TYR A 141 -6.04 -4.96 -1.63
CA TYR A 141 -7.24 -5.47 -2.31
C TYR A 141 -7.16 -5.48 -3.85
N GLY A 142 -6.17 -4.84 -4.47
CA GLY A 142 -6.08 -4.72 -5.95
C GLY A 142 -5.61 -5.99 -6.67
N GLY A 143 -4.83 -6.85 -5.99
CA GLY A 143 -4.29 -8.09 -6.56
C GLY A 143 -3.30 -7.88 -7.72
N GLU A 144 -2.96 -8.96 -8.43
CA GLU A 144 -1.97 -8.96 -9.53
C GLU A 144 -2.32 -8.01 -10.69
N GLY A 145 -3.60 -7.66 -10.85
CA GLY A 145 -4.08 -6.71 -11.86
C GLY A 145 -4.00 -5.23 -11.46
N ALA A 146 -3.49 -4.91 -10.27
CA ALA A 146 -3.36 -3.54 -9.78
C ALA A 146 -2.33 -2.75 -10.61
N LYS A 147 -2.81 -1.85 -11.49
CA LYS A 147 -1.95 -1.07 -12.40
C LYS A 147 -0.97 -0.13 -11.67
N GLY A 148 -1.35 0.38 -10.49
CA GLY A 148 -0.57 1.37 -9.73
C GLY A 148 -0.18 2.61 -10.56
N ILE A 149 0.97 3.17 -10.19
CA ILE A 149 1.69 4.24 -10.89
C ILE A 149 3.07 3.69 -11.25
N ASP A 150 3.43 3.78 -12.54
CA ASP A 150 4.70 3.28 -13.06
C ASP A 150 5.93 3.89 -12.36
N SER A 151 6.94 3.07 -12.05
CA SER A 151 8.13 3.47 -11.29
C SER A 151 9.22 4.18 -12.12
N VAL A 152 9.06 4.26 -13.45
CA VAL A 152 10.04 4.81 -14.40
C VAL A 152 9.53 6.07 -15.09
N PHE A 153 8.21 6.24 -15.22
CA PHE A 153 7.54 7.34 -15.94
C PHE A 153 6.31 7.93 -15.20
N GLY A 154 5.97 7.41 -14.01
CA GLY A 154 4.80 7.84 -13.25
C GLY A 154 4.98 9.18 -12.51
N THR A 155 3.90 9.66 -11.90
CA THR A 155 3.88 10.88 -11.06
C THR A 155 3.07 10.63 -9.79
N LEU A 156 3.75 10.64 -8.66
CA LEU A 156 3.14 10.52 -7.32
C LEU A 156 2.43 11.84 -6.98
N GLN A 157 1.21 11.73 -6.44
CA GLN A 157 0.37 12.89 -6.14
C GLN A 157 0.70 13.49 -4.75
N PRO A 158 0.48 14.80 -4.55
CA PRO A 158 0.69 15.43 -3.25
C PRO A 158 -0.20 14.82 -2.17
N ASN A 159 0.29 14.87 -0.94
CA ASN A 159 -0.37 14.40 0.28
C ASN A 159 -0.87 12.93 0.22
N THR A 160 -0.31 12.13 -0.69
CA THR A 160 -0.69 10.75 -0.93
C THR A 160 0.45 9.82 -0.54
N VAL A 161 0.15 8.81 0.29
CA VAL A 161 1.09 7.75 0.67
C VAL A 161 1.07 6.68 -0.40
N TYR A 162 2.25 6.32 -0.89
CA TYR A 162 2.43 5.22 -1.83
C TYR A 162 3.23 4.09 -1.21
N TYR A 163 3.02 2.89 -1.73
CA TYR A 163 3.65 1.66 -1.31
C TYR A 163 4.07 0.87 -2.54
N HIS A 164 5.21 0.19 -2.48
CA HIS A 164 5.59 -0.79 -3.49
C HIS A 164 6.58 -1.81 -2.92
N TRP A 165 6.69 -2.95 -3.59
CA TRP A 165 7.80 -3.88 -3.37
C TRP A 165 8.97 -3.47 -4.28
N ALA A 166 10.17 -3.43 -3.72
CA ALA A 166 11.41 -3.26 -4.47
C ALA A 166 12.44 -4.29 -3.96
N TRP A 167 13.40 -4.69 -4.81
CA TRP A 167 14.31 -5.78 -4.47
C TRP A 167 15.71 -5.61 -5.05
N GLN A 168 16.68 -6.25 -4.41
CA GLN A 168 18.04 -6.43 -4.92
C GLN A 168 18.37 -7.92 -4.96
N ILE A 169 19.07 -8.36 -5.99
CA ILE A 169 19.64 -9.71 -6.10
C ILE A 169 20.83 -9.78 -5.13
N VAL A 170 20.86 -10.84 -4.31
CA VAL A 170 21.91 -11.12 -3.32
C VAL A 170 22.29 -12.60 -3.40
N SER A 171 23.48 -12.96 -2.93
CA SER A 171 23.90 -14.36 -2.85
C SER A 171 22.97 -15.18 -1.95
N GLU A 172 22.69 -16.45 -2.30
CA GLU A 172 22.08 -17.42 -1.36
C GLU A 172 22.88 -17.59 -0.05
N LYS A 173 24.16 -17.15 -0.05
CA LYS A 173 25.10 -17.23 1.06
C LYS A 173 25.42 -15.87 1.69
N ALA A 174 24.72 -14.81 1.28
CA ALA A 174 24.93 -13.46 1.81
C ALA A 174 24.68 -13.43 3.31
N ASN A 175 25.62 -12.88 4.09
CA ASN A 175 25.31 -12.43 5.44
C ASN A 175 24.58 -11.09 5.36
N LEU A 176 23.28 -11.13 5.66
CA LEU A 176 22.36 -10.00 5.70
C LEU A 176 22.16 -9.43 7.12
N GLU A 177 22.84 -9.97 8.13
CA GLU A 177 22.83 -9.40 9.49
C GLU A 177 23.38 -7.97 9.45
N GLY A 178 22.62 -7.01 9.99
CA GLY A 178 22.99 -5.60 9.93
C GLY A 178 22.84 -4.94 8.55
N ALA A 179 22.11 -5.55 7.60
CA ALA A 179 21.81 -4.94 6.31
C ALA A 179 21.10 -3.57 6.47
N THR A 180 21.41 -2.65 5.56
CA THR A 180 20.89 -1.28 5.52
C THR A 180 20.37 -0.92 4.13
N LEU A 181 19.31 -0.10 4.06
CA LEU A 181 18.82 0.53 2.84
C LEU A 181 19.43 1.94 2.74
N CYS A 182 20.16 2.22 1.66
CA CYS A 182 20.92 3.44 1.48
C CYS A 182 20.57 4.19 0.19
N GLU A 183 20.64 5.51 0.19
CA GLU A 183 20.70 6.32 -1.04
C GLU A 183 22.10 6.24 -1.66
N ARG A 184 22.19 5.93 -2.96
CA ARG A 184 23.42 5.90 -3.75
C ARG A 184 23.48 7.10 -4.69
N GLY A 185 24.68 7.60 -4.97
CA GLY A 185 24.93 8.65 -5.97
C GLY A 185 25.05 10.07 -5.41
N ILE A 186 24.85 10.27 -4.10
CA ILE A 186 25.18 11.49 -3.37
C ILE A 186 26.50 11.34 -2.58
N SER A 187 27.09 12.46 -2.16
CA SER A 187 28.42 12.50 -1.52
C SER A 187 28.44 11.93 -0.10
N ASP A 188 27.35 12.12 0.64
CA ASP A 188 27.12 11.58 1.98
C ASP A 188 26.04 10.51 1.87
N VAL A 189 26.36 9.24 2.18
CA VAL A 189 25.45 8.11 1.99
C VAL A 189 24.48 8.01 3.18
N SER A 190 23.25 8.51 3.01
CA SER A 190 22.16 8.31 3.96
C SER A 190 21.70 6.84 3.95
N CYS A 191 21.64 6.19 5.11
CA CYS A 191 21.22 4.79 5.27
C CYS A 191 20.28 4.60 6.47
N ILE A 192 19.37 3.63 6.37
CA ILE A 192 18.53 3.13 7.48
C ILE A 192 18.68 1.61 7.64
N PRO A 193 18.61 1.05 8.85
CA PRO A 193 18.63 -0.40 9.05
C PRO A 193 17.41 -1.07 8.39
N VAL A 194 17.63 -2.22 7.74
CA VAL A 194 16.54 -3.06 7.22
C VAL A 194 15.72 -3.65 8.37
N GLY A 195 16.38 -4.02 9.47
CA GLY A 195 15.77 -4.75 10.59
C GLY A 195 15.56 -6.23 10.26
N ASP A 196 14.61 -6.89 10.93
CA ASP A 196 14.37 -8.33 10.76
C ASP A 196 13.94 -8.69 9.32
N ILE A 197 14.63 -9.67 8.75
CA ILE A 197 14.39 -10.23 7.40
C ILE A 197 13.84 -11.65 7.58
N THR A 198 12.70 -11.96 6.98
CA THR A 198 12.10 -13.31 7.00
C THR A 198 12.32 -14.05 5.67
N ALA A 199 12.04 -15.35 5.61
CA ALA A 199 11.73 -15.97 4.32
C ALA A 199 10.36 -15.46 3.82
N ALA A 200 10.17 -15.39 2.50
CA ALA A 200 8.85 -15.23 1.90
C ALA A 200 8.06 -16.55 2.00
N GLU A 201 6.76 -16.46 2.30
CA GLU A 201 5.83 -17.59 2.33
C GLU A 201 5.15 -17.74 0.95
N TYR A 202 4.99 -18.98 0.47
CA TYR A 202 4.43 -19.35 -0.84
C TYR A 202 3.21 -20.27 -0.68
#